data_AF-A0A1E4HZN0-F1
#
_entry.id   AF-A0A1E4HZN0-F1
#
_cell.length_a   1.000
_cell.length_b   1.000
_cell.length_c   1.000
_cell.angle_alpha   90.00
_cell.angle_beta   90.00
_cell.angle_gamma   90.00
#
_symmetry.space_group_name_H-M   'P 1'
#
loop_
_entity.id
_entity.type
_entity.pdbx_description
1 polymer ?
#
loop_
_entity_poly.entity_id
_entity_poly.type
_entity_poly.pdbx_seq_one_letter_code
_entity_poly.pdbx_strand_id
1 'polypeptide(L)'
;MSAKTQVPGRIARPQPAAPRDVNNAVAFAHKLLEKFGQEVVQCGINGLNGRNQAVQQLMLWNYKRGQDIARYSEGKRAQNGVVPALAQVWGLSDAAVREYRTVADRITPEEFRSLLTIRLQNGIPLTWAHVRQLAFVEDPKERKKYINWVVTKNWTANQLELEISSRGNAASNPRGSGRKAAIPDTFNAMLRTIETRANGIANYQRDVVDDHIDELIDALSPERVTPEIMERIDFVCEQLALLQQTAQTLESTLSRAKERLGTRQGGGQAALEGPADPAVIDVEVISKTTIPARKAPGKKPGKPRSFPRHGS
;
A
#
# COMPACT_ATOMS: atom_id res chain seq x y z
N MET A 1 0.38 -27.91 -67.64
CA MET A 1 -0.77 -28.15 -66.74
C MET A 1 -0.25 -28.41 -65.33
N SER A 2 -0.31 -27.42 -64.43
CA SER A 2 -0.05 -27.62 -63.00
C SER A 2 -1.15 -26.89 -62.22
N ALA A 3 -2.07 -27.68 -61.65
CA ALA A 3 -3.09 -27.19 -60.76
C ALA A 3 -2.46 -26.86 -59.40
N LYS A 4 -2.52 -25.60 -58.98
CA LYS A 4 -2.22 -25.18 -57.61
C LYS A 4 -3.42 -25.52 -56.74
N THR A 5 -3.24 -26.48 -55.84
CA THR A 5 -4.21 -26.80 -54.79
C THR A 5 -4.22 -25.67 -53.77
N GLN A 6 -5.36 -24.97 -53.68
CA GLN A 6 -5.63 -23.92 -52.71
C GLN A 6 -6.01 -24.57 -51.38
N VAL A 7 -5.22 -24.31 -50.32
CA VAL A 7 -5.52 -24.78 -48.96
C VAL A 7 -6.66 -23.92 -48.40
N PRO A 8 -7.80 -24.49 -47.96
CA PRO A 8 -8.90 -23.72 -47.44
C PRO A 8 -8.55 -23.10 -46.08
N GLY A 9 -8.86 -21.82 -45.93
CA GLY A 9 -8.63 -21.05 -44.70
C GLY A 9 -9.33 -21.66 -43.50
N ARG A 10 -8.60 -21.72 -42.38
CA ARG A 10 -9.14 -22.09 -41.06
C ARG A 10 -10.25 -21.09 -40.69
N ILE A 11 -11.51 -21.50 -40.80
CA ILE A 11 -12.63 -20.80 -40.20
C ILE A 11 -12.41 -20.79 -38.69
N ALA A 12 -12.27 -19.59 -38.11
CA ALA A 12 -12.19 -19.43 -36.66
C ALA A 12 -13.44 -20.06 -36.03
N ARG A 13 -13.25 -21.05 -35.14
CA ARG A 13 -14.38 -21.63 -34.40
C ARG A 13 -15.06 -20.51 -33.61
N PRO A 14 -16.40 -20.39 -33.67
CA PRO A 14 -17.12 -19.44 -32.82
C PRO A 14 -16.79 -19.75 -31.36
N GLN A 15 -16.45 -18.70 -30.59
CA GLN A 15 -16.22 -18.85 -29.16
C GLN A 15 -17.48 -19.47 -28.52
N PRO A 16 -17.33 -20.47 -27.64
CA PRO A 16 -18.48 -21.03 -26.93
C PRO A 16 -19.17 -19.91 -26.14
N ALA A 17 -20.50 -19.87 -26.19
CA ALA A 17 -21.29 -18.89 -25.47
C ALA A 17 -20.88 -18.87 -23.99
N ALA A 18 -20.62 -17.68 -23.45
CA ALA A 18 -20.22 -17.52 -22.07
C ALA A 18 -21.29 -18.11 -21.13
N PRO A 19 -20.89 -18.79 -20.03
CA PRO A 19 -21.84 -19.31 -19.05
C PRO A 19 -22.80 -18.22 -18.58
N ARG A 20 -24.06 -18.58 -18.30
CA ARG A 20 -25.12 -17.65 -17.87
C ARG A 20 -24.69 -16.74 -16.71
N ASP A 21 -23.84 -17.25 -15.82
CA ASP A 21 -23.30 -16.51 -14.67
C ASP A 21 -22.33 -15.39 -15.08
N VAL A 22 -21.56 -15.58 -16.15
CA VAL A 22 -20.66 -14.56 -16.71
C VAL A 22 -21.46 -13.43 -17.35
N ASN A 23 -22.49 -13.76 -18.14
CA ASN A 23 -23.35 -12.74 -18.76
C ASN A 23 -24.11 -11.92 -17.72
N ASN A 24 -24.60 -12.57 -16.65
CA ASN A 24 -25.25 -11.88 -15.54
C ASN A 24 -24.27 -10.97 -14.77
N ALA A 25 -23.05 -11.44 -14.51
CA ALA A 25 -22.01 -10.66 -13.85
C ALA A 25 -21.63 -9.41 -14.68
N VAL A 26 -21.46 -9.56 -16.00
CA VAL A 26 -21.15 -8.46 -16.93
C VAL A 26 -22.29 -7.46 -16.99
N ALA A 27 -23.54 -7.90 -17.16
CA ALA A 27 -24.70 -7.01 -17.21
C ALA A 27 -24.87 -6.21 -15.91
N PHE A 28 -24.60 -6.83 -14.76
CA PHE A 28 -24.63 -6.16 -13.47
C PHE A 28 -23.46 -5.17 -13.32
N ALA A 29 -22.25 -5.54 -13.75
CA ALA A 29 -21.07 -4.70 -13.71
C ALA A 29 -21.26 -3.40 -14.52
N HIS A 30 -21.92 -3.45 -15.68
CA HIS A 30 -22.29 -2.25 -16.44
C HIS A 30 -23.26 -1.34 -15.67
N LYS A 31 -24.31 -1.90 -15.06
CA LYS A 31 -25.23 -1.12 -14.22
C LYS A 31 -24.53 -0.47 -13.01
N LEU A 32 -23.56 -1.17 -12.44
CA LEU A 32 -22.78 -0.68 -11.31
C LEU A 32 -21.85 0.47 -11.72
N LEU A 33 -21.24 0.40 -12.90
CA LEU A 33 -20.43 1.50 -13.47
C LEU A 33 -21.28 2.73 -13.78
N GLU A 34 -22.45 2.54 -14.38
CA GLU A 34 -23.39 3.63 -14.67
C GLU A 34 -23.81 4.37 -13.39
N LYS A 35 -24.18 3.61 -12.35
CA LYS A 35 -24.53 4.16 -11.04
C LYS A 35 -23.34 4.89 -10.38
N PHE A 36 -22.13 4.35 -10.51
CA PHE A 36 -20.93 5.00 -9.98
C PHE A 36 -20.64 6.33 -10.68
N GLY A 37 -20.72 6.37 -12.01
CA GLY A 37 -20.58 7.63 -12.76
C GLY A 37 -21.54 8.71 -12.26
N GLN A 38 -22.79 8.34 -11.96
CA GLN A 38 -23.79 9.25 -11.39
C GLN A 38 -23.44 9.69 -9.96
N GLU A 39 -23.04 8.76 -9.09
CA GLU A 39 -22.71 9.04 -7.68
C GLU A 39 -21.42 9.86 -7.51
N VAL A 40 -20.41 9.65 -8.36
CA VAL A 40 -19.14 10.41 -8.34
C VAL A 40 -19.33 11.83 -8.85
N VAL A 41 -20.10 12.02 -9.93
CA VAL A 41 -20.45 13.36 -10.44
C VAL A 41 -21.18 14.18 -9.38
N GLN A 42 -21.99 13.55 -8.53
CA GLN A 42 -22.70 14.21 -7.44
C GLN A 42 -21.79 14.65 -6.28
N CYS A 43 -20.59 14.08 -6.14
CA CYS A 43 -19.64 14.41 -5.07
C CYS A 43 -18.78 15.68 -5.38
N GLY A 44 -19.08 16.40 -6.47
CA GLY A 44 -18.28 17.51 -6.99
C GLY A 44 -17.97 18.67 -6.03
N ILE A 45 -16.68 19.00 -5.96
CA ILE A 45 -16.00 20.30 -5.73
C ILE A 45 -16.44 21.14 -4.50
N ASN A 46 -16.37 20.58 -3.29
CA ASN A 46 -16.48 21.39 -2.06
C ASN A 46 -15.35 21.08 -1.06
N GLY A 47 -14.13 21.54 -1.39
CA GLY A 47 -12.99 21.53 -0.47
C GLY A 47 -12.65 20.15 0.12
N LEU A 48 -12.05 20.14 1.33
CA LEU A 48 -11.61 18.92 2.01
C LEU A 48 -12.76 17.92 2.27
N ASN A 49 -13.98 18.42 2.48
CA ASN A 49 -15.16 17.59 2.74
C ASN A 49 -15.61 16.82 1.49
N GLY A 50 -15.59 17.45 0.32
CA GLY A 50 -15.87 16.78 -0.96
C GLY A 50 -14.84 15.68 -1.27
N ARG A 51 -13.56 15.93 -1.01
CA ARG A 51 -12.49 14.91 -1.15
C ARG A 51 -12.71 13.72 -0.22
N ASN A 52 -13.02 13.96 1.05
CA ASN A 52 -13.30 12.89 2.01
C ASN A 52 -14.53 12.05 1.61
N GLN A 53 -15.58 12.69 1.07
CA GLN A 53 -16.75 11.98 0.53
C GLN A 53 -16.38 11.13 -0.68
N ALA A 54 -15.60 11.67 -1.62
CA ALA A 54 -15.15 10.92 -2.80
C ALA A 54 -14.37 9.65 -2.42
N VAL A 55 -13.44 9.75 -1.45
CA VAL A 55 -12.69 8.60 -0.93
C VAL A 55 -13.63 7.55 -0.33
N GLN A 56 -14.62 7.96 0.48
CA GLN A 56 -15.60 7.03 1.06
C GLN A 56 -16.47 6.35 -0.01
N GLN A 57 -16.90 7.07 -1.04
CA GLN A 57 -17.67 6.50 -2.13
C GLN A 57 -16.86 5.50 -2.94
N LEU A 58 -15.61 5.81 -3.24
CA LEU A 58 -14.69 4.89 -3.90
C LEU A 58 -14.49 3.61 -3.09
N MET A 59 -14.33 3.74 -1.77
CA MET A 59 -14.25 2.58 -0.88
C MET A 59 -15.52 1.72 -0.92
N LEU A 60 -16.70 2.34 -0.76
CA LEU A 60 -17.99 1.66 -0.85
C LEU A 60 -18.13 0.89 -2.16
N TRP A 61 -17.68 1.50 -3.25
CA TRP A 61 -17.78 0.90 -4.56
C TRP A 61 -16.85 -0.29 -4.75
N ASN A 62 -15.59 -0.17 -4.32
CA ASN A 62 -14.64 -1.29 -4.37
C ASN A 62 -15.09 -2.46 -3.48
N TYR A 63 -15.74 -2.17 -2.34
CA TYR A 63 -16.32 -3.20 -1.50
C TYR A 63 -17.53 -3.88 -2.17
N LYS A 64 -18.45 -3.12 -2.80
CA LYS A 64 -19.57 -3.67 -3.57
C LYS A 64 -19.08 -4.57 -4.71
N ARG A 65 -18.07 -4.13 -5.48
CA ARG A 65 -17.41 -4.96 -6.51
C ARG A 65 -16.92 -6.29 -5.92
N GLY A 66 -16.29 -6.25 -4.75
CA GLY A 66 -15.87 -7.44 -4.01
C GLY A 66 -17.01 -8.40 -3.71
N GLN A 67 -18.13 -7.89 -3.19
CA GLN A 67 -19.34 -8.67 -2.89
C GLN A 67 -19.96 -9.27 -4.15
N ASP A 68 -19.97 -8.54 -5.26
CA ASP A 68 -20.49 -9.02 -6.54
C ASP A 68 -19.65 -10.17 -7.08
N ILE A 69 -18.32 -10.03 -7.04
CA ILE A 69 -17.43 -11.12 -7.44
C ILE A 69 -17.69 -12.34 -6.58
N ALA A 70 -17.80 -12.19 -5.25
CA ALA A 70 -18.09 -13.30 -4.35
C ALA A 70 -19.40 -14.01 -4.75
N ARG A 71 -20.48 -13.24 -4.96
CA ARG A 71 -21.80 -13.75 -5.38
C ARG A 71 -21.79 -14.51 -6.70
N TYR A 72 -21.07 -14.01 -7.72
CA TYR A 72 -21.06 -14.63 -9.06
C TYR A 72 -20.00 -15.70 -9.24
N SER A 73 -19.10 -15.90 -8.26
CA SER A 73 -18.01 -16.87 -8.34
C SER A 73 -18.15 -18.05 -7.36
N GLU A 74 -19.36 -18.27 -6.85
CA GLU A 74 -19.71 -19.48 -6.11
C GLU A 74 -19.70 -20.70 -7.06
N GLY A 75 -18.79 -21.63 -6.82
CA GLY A 75 -18.63 -22.89 -7.59
C GLY A 75 -17.45 -22.93 -8.57
N LYS A 76 -16.82 -24.11 -8.70
CA LYS A 76 -15.58 -24.34 -9.49
C LYS A 76 -15.68 -23.99 -10.98
N ARG A 77 -16.88 -24.00 -11.58
CA ARG A 77 -17.10 -23.66 -13.00
C ARG A 77 -17.29 -22.16 -13.25
N ALA A 78 -17.81 -21.41 -12.27
CA ALA A 78 -18.03 -19.97 -12.37
C ALA A 78 -16.73 -19.16 -12.16
N GLN A 79 -15.78 -19.68 -11.37
CA GLN A 79 -14.52 -19.01 -11.05
C GLN A 79 -13.61 -18.71 -12.26
N ASN A 80 -13.64 -19.54 -13.31
CA ASN A 80 -12.67 -19.42 -14.41
C ASN A 80 -13.02 -18.36 -15.46
N GLY A 81 -14.27 -17.91 -15.54
CA GLY A 81 -14.71 -16.93 -16.54
C GLY A 81 -15.15 -15.58 -15.98
N VAL A 82 -15.61 -15.55 -14.73
CA VAL A 82 -16.17 -14.33 -14.10
C VAL A 82 -15.08 -13.29 -13.82
N VAL A 83 -13.94 -13.70 -13.27
CA VAL A 83 -12.84 -12.76 -12.95
C VAL A 83 -12.29 -12.07 -14.21
N PRO A 84 -11.92 -12.79 -15.29
CA PRO A 84 -11.44 -12.14 -16.52
C PRO A 84 -12.50 -11.25 -17.18
N ALA A 85 -13.78 -11.67 -17.18
CA ALA A 85 -14.86 -10.88 -17.77
C ALA A 85 -15.13 -9.58 -16.99
N LEU A 86 -15.12 -9.65 -15.65
CA LEU A 86 -15.27 -8.46 -14.81
C LEU A 86 -14.05 -7.54 -14.89
N ALA A 87 -12.84 -8.11 -14.96
CA ALA A 87 -11.60 -7.37 -15.20
C ALA A 87 -11.69 -6.54 -16.49
N GLN A 88 -12.16 -7.16 -17.58
CA GLN A 88 -12.38 -6.47 -18.85
C GLN A 88 -13.42 -5.35 -18.76
N VAL A 89 -14.58 -5.59 -18.16
CA VAL A 89 -15.64 -4.58 -18.03
C VAL A 89 -15.21 -3.39 -17.18
N TRP A 90 -14.43 -3.65 -16.14
CA TRP A 90 -13.99 -2.63 -15.19
C TRP A 90 -12.68 -1.93 -15.55
N GLY A 91 -11.99 -2.34 -16.62
CA GLY A 91 -10.68 -1.81 -16.97
C GLY A 91 -9.54 -2.24 -16.03
N LEU A 92 -9.75 -3.31 -15.26
CA LEU A 92 -8.83 -3.74 -14.20
C LEU A 92 -8.04 -4.99 -14.56
N SER A 93 -6.95 -5.24 -13.83
CA SER A 93 -6.28 -6.53 -13.87
C SER A 93 -7.06 -7.61 -13.10
N ASP A 94 -6.96 -8.87 -13.53
CA ASP A 94 -7.47 -10.03 -12.79
C ASP A 94 -7.03 -10.05 -11.32
N ALA A 95 -5.80 -9.60 -11.04
CA ALA A 95 -5.25 -9.52 -9.70
C ALA A 95 -6.02 -8.52 -8.83
N ALA A 96 -6.31 -7.32 -9.37
CA ALA A 96 -7.09 -6.30 -8.67
C ALA A 96 -8.53 -6.78 -8.40
N VAL A 97 -9.15 -7.46 -9.35
CA VAL A 97 -10.48 -8.07 -9.17
C VAL A 97 -10.46 -9.10 -8.04
N ARG A 98 -9.49 -10.03 -8.03
CA ARG A 98 -9.35 -11.02 -6.94
C ARG A 98 -9.10 -10.37 -5.58
N GLU A 99 -8.40 -9.24 -5.56
CA GLU A 99 -8.16 -8.49 -4.33
C GLU A 99 -9.45 -7.89 -3.75
N TYR A 100 -10.32 -7.31 -4.58
CA TYR A 100 -11.62 -6.80 -4.12
C TYR A 100 -12.48 -7.90 -3.50
N ARG A 101 -12.50 -9.07 -4.13
CA ARG A 101 -13.17 -10.26 -3.57
C ARG A 101 -12.57 -10.64 -2.21
N THR A 102 -11.24 -10.67 -2.12
CA THR A 102 -10.54 -11.05 -0.87
C THR A 102 -10.94 -10.13 0.28
N VAL A 103 -11.08 -8.82 0.02
CA VAL A 103 -11.56 -7.87 1.04
C VAL A 103 -13.00 -8.19 1.45
N ALA A 104 -13.91 -8.40 0.50
CA ALA A 104 -15.32 -8.71 0.80
C ALA A 104 -15.51 -10.07 1.51
N ASP A 105 -14.64 -11.04 1.23
CA ASP A 105 -14.66 -12.35 1.90
C ASP A 105 -14.15 -12.28 3.35
N ARG A 106 -13.28 -11.31 3.67
CA ARG A 106 -12.56 -11.24 4.97
C ARG A 106 -13.01 -10.12 5.90
N ILE A 107 -13.73 -9.13 5.39
CA ILE A 107 -14.27 -8.00 6.16
C ILE A 107 -15.79 -8.05 6.03
N THR A 108 -16.50 -8.07 7.15
CA THR A 108 -17.98 -8.14 7.10
C THR A 108 -18.57 -6.79 6.68
N PRO A 109 -19.82 -6.74 6.17
CA PRO A 109 -20.47 -5.49 5.83
C PRO A 109 -20.55 -4.49 7.00
N GLU A 110 -20.80 -4.98 8.21
CA GLU A 110 -20.89 -4.17 9.43
C GLU A 110 -19.51 -3.60 9.82
N GLU A 111 -18.47 -4.43 9.70
CA GLU A 111 -17.10 -4.02 9.94
C GLU A 111 -16.66 -2.98 8.90
N PHE A 112 -16.93 -3.23 7.62
CA PHE A 112 -16.61 -2.30 6.55
C PHE A 112 -17.30 -0.94 6.71
N ARG A 113 -18.59 -0.92 7.09
CA ARG A 113 -19.30 0.32 7.43
C ARG A 113 -18.62 1.07 8.57
N SER A 114 -18.10 0.35 9.56
CA SER A 114 -17.34 0.95 10.66
C SER A 114 -16.03 1.56 10.16
N LEU A 115 -15.33 0.93 9.20
CA LEU A 115 -14.09 1.48 8.63
C LEU A 115 -14.32 2.80 7.89
N LEU A 116 -15.49 2.99 7.25
CA LEU A 116 -15.81 4.23 6.55
C LEU A 116 -15.92 5.44 7.49
N THR A 117 -16.29 5.24 8.76
CA THR A 117 -16.46 6.35 9.72
C THR A 117 -15.15 6.79 10.36
N ILE A 118 -14.09 5.97 10.24
CA ILE A 118 -12.80 6.25 10.88
C ILE A 118 -12.10 7.41 10.19
N ARG A 119 -11.49 8.27 11.01
CA ARG A 119 -10.60 9.35 10.58
C ARG A 119 -9.25 9.18 11.26
N LEU A 120 -8.20 9.42 10.48
CA LEU A 120 -6.85 9.59 10.98
C LEU A 120 -6.74 10.89 11.79
N GLN A 121 -5.65 11.06 12.54
CA GLN A 121 -5.43 12.27 13.35
C GLN A 121 -5.38 13.56 12.52
N ASN A 122 -5.00 13.47 11.25
CA ASN A 122 -5.03 14.58 10.31
C ASN A 122 -6.41 14.85 9.68
N GLY A 123 -7.46 14.17 10.14
CA GLY A 123 -8.84 14.33 9.64
C GLY A 123 -9.14 13.61 8.32
N ILE A 124 -8.17 12.93 7.73
CA ILE A 124 -8.35 12.17 6.48
C ILE A 124 -9.01 10.81 6.80
N PRO A 125 -9.98 10.33 6.01
CA PRO A 125 -10.55 9.00 6.16
C PRO A 125 -9.51 7.91 5.90
N LEU A 126 -9.78 6.70 6.40
CA LEU A 126 -9.10 5.52 5.85
C LEU A 126 -9.35 5.46 4.34
N THR A 127 -8.37 4.94 3.61
CA THR A 127 -8.47 4.74 2.16
C THR A 127 -8.63 3.27 1.84
N TRP A 128 -9.00 2.95 0.59
CA TRP A 128 -9.07 1.56 0.13
C TRP A 128 -7.75 0.80 0.34
N ALA A 129 -6.61 1.46 0.18
CA ALA A 129 -5.30 0.88 0.45
C ALA A 129 -5.14 0.39 1.90
N HIS A 130 -5.64 1.14 2.89
CA HIS A 130 -5.64 0.69 4.28
C HIS A 130 -6.51 -0.56 4.45
N VAL A 131 -7.70 -0.55 3.87
CA VAL A 131 -8.64 -1.68 3.98
C VAL A 131 -8.08 -2.95 3.35
N ARG A 132 -7.42 -2.85 2.19
CA ARG A 132 -6.73 -4.00 1.56
C ARG A 132 -5.70 -4.62 2.51
N GLN A 133 -4.90 -3.79 3.18
CA GLN A 133 -3.92 -4.28 4.15
C GLN A 133 -4.58 -4.92 5.37
N LEU A 134 -5.65 -4.29 5.90
CA LEU A 134 -6.40 -4.84 7.03
C LEU A 134 -7.06 -6.20 6.70
N ALA A 135 -7.46 -6.44 5.45
CA ALA A 135 -7.98 -7.73 5.01
C ALA A 135 -6.95 -8.87 5.09
N PHE A 136 -5.65 -8.58 5.14
CA PHE A 136 -4.63 -9.62 5.38
C PHE A 136 -4.55 -10.06 6.85
N VAL A 137 -5.17 -9.32 7.78
CA VAL A 137 -5.27 -9.70 9.19
C VAL A 137 -6.53 -10.55 9.40
N GLU A 138 -6.35 -11.86 9.57
CA GLU A 138 -7.48 -12.80 9.65
C GLU A 138 -8.30 -12.66 10.93
N ASP A 139 -7.66 -12.43 12.08
CA ASP A 139 -8.36 -12.24 13.35
C ASP A 139 -8.95 -10.81 13.46
N PRO A 140 -10.28 -10.65 13.58
CA PRO A 140 -10.90 -9.34 13.75
C PRO A 140 -10.42 -8.58 14.99
N LYS A 141 -10.02 -9.27 16.07
CA LYS A 141 -9.49 -8.61 17.27
C LYS A 141 -8.11 -8.00 17.01
N GLU A 142 -7.24 -8.74 16.33
CA GLU A 142 -5.95 -8.22 15.86
C GLU A 142 -6.14 -7.05 14.90
N ARG A 143 -7.07 -7.16 13.95
CA ARG A 143 -7.36 -6.10 12.99
C ARG A 143 -7.79 -4.81 13.68
N LYS A 144 -8.63 -4.89 14.73
CA LYS A 144 -8.97 -3.73 15.58
C LYS A 144 -7.75 -3.07 16.22
N LYS A 145 -6.73 -3.83 16.63
CA LYS A 145 -5.48 -3.24 17.15
C LYS A 145 -4.74 -2.46 16.07
N TYR A 146 -4.63 -3.01 14.86
CA TYR A 146 -4.00 -2.31 13.74
C TYR A 146 -4.76 -1.05 13.35
N ILE A 147 -6.10 -1.09 13.33
CA ILE A 147 -6.93 0.10 13.11
C ILE A 147 -6.61 1.18 14.16
N ASN A 148 -6.55 0.80 15.44
CA ASN A 148 -6.20 1.75 16.51
C ASN A 148 -4.78 2.32 16.33
N TRP A 149 -3.80 1.50 15.92
CA TRP A 149 -2.45 1.99 15.63
C TRP A 149 -2.40 2.92 14.42
N VAL A 150 -3.14 2.62 13.36
CA VAL A 150 -3.24 3.46 12.17
C VAL A 150 -3.78 4.85 12.54
N VAL A 151 -4.83 4.90 13.36
CA VAL A 151 -5.39 6.17 13.84
C VAL A 151 -4.43 6.89 14.77
N THR A 152 -3.92 6.23 15.80
CA THR A 152 -3.10 6.87 16.85
C THR A 152 -1.71 7.28 16.40
N LYS A 153 -1.12 6.57 15.43
CA LYS A 153 0.21 6.84 14.88
C LYS A 153 0.16 7.53 13.52
N ASN A 154 -1.04 7.82 13.02
CA ASN A 154 -1.27 8.41 11.71
C ASN A 154 -0.54 7.63 10.58
N TRP A 155 -0.62 6.29 10.61
CA TRP A 155 0.11 5.46 9.66
C TRP A 155 -0.51 5.51 8.26
N THR A 156 0.37 5.53 7.27
CA THR A 156 0.02 5.27 5.87
C THR A 156 -0.24 3.78 5.64
N ALA A 157 -0.92 3.45 4.54
CA ALA A 157 -1.17 2.06 4.15
C ALA A 157 0.13 1.24 3.99
N ASN A 158 1.22 1.86 3.52
CA ASN A 158 2.52 1.21 3.38
C ASN A 158 3.16 0.89 4.75
N GLN A 159 3.01 1.78 5.73
CA GLN A 159 3.50 1.54 7.09
C GLN A 159 2.69 0.43 7.76
N LEU A 160 1.37 0.41 7.53
CA LEU A 160 0.50 -0.67 7.97
C LEU A 160 0.90 -2.02 7.33
N GLU A 161 1.12 -2.04 6.02
CA GLU A 161 1.60 -3.24 5.29
C GLU A 161 2.92 -3.75 5.87
N LEU A 162 3.88 -2.84 6.10
CA LEU A 162 5.18 -3.18 6.67
C LEU A 162 5.02 -3.80 8.06
N GLU A 163 4.16 -3.23 8.90
CA GLU A 163 3.94 -3.77 10.24
C GLU A 163 3.28 -5.15 10.19
N ILE A 164 2.20 -5.31 9.40
CA ILE A 164 1.49 -6.59 9.25
C ILE A 164 2.43 -7.67 8.70
N SER A 165 3.21 -7.35 7.65
CA SER A 165 4.16 -8.30 7.04
C SER A 165 5.31 -8.65 7.99
N SER A 166 5.83 -7.69 8.75
CA SER A 166 6.92 -7.93 9.71
C SER A 166 6.55 -8.86 10.87
N ARG A 167 5.26 -8.92 11.22
CA ARG A 167 4.73 -9.78 12.29
C ARG A 167 4.16 -11.11 11.77
N GLY A 168 3.72 -11.13 10.52
CA GLY A 168 2.99 -12.25 9.92
C GLY A 168 3.86 -13.38 9.38
N ASN A 169 5.06 -13.11 8.82
CA ASN A 169 6.02 -14.12 8.37
C ASN A 169 7.36 -13.45 7.99
N ALA A 170 8.48 -13.97 8.49
CA ALA A 170 9.83 -13.61 8.05
C ALA A 170 10.17 -14.05 6.60
N ALA A 171 9.15 -14.29 5.75
CA ALA A 171 9.31 -14.86 4.42
C ALA A 171 8.18 -14.42 3.48
N SER A 172 8.12 -13.14 3.14
CA SER A 172 7.52 -12.67 1.90
C SER A 172 8.12 -11.31 1.61
N ASN A 173 9.08 -11.29 0.70
CA ASN A 173 9.82 -10.10 0.31
C ASN A 173 8.81 -9.10 -0.32
N PRO A 174 8.45 -7.99 0.35
CA PRO A 174 7.61 -6.98 -0.26
C PRO A 174 8.39 -6.44 -1.46
N ARG A 175 7.77 -6.44 -2.64
CA ARG A 175 8.31 -5.76 -3.82
C ARG A 175 8.40 -4.27 -3.47
N GLY A 176 9.57 -3.87 -2.98
CA GLY A 176 9.77 -2.59 -2.30
C GLY A 176 10.80 -2.62 -1.17
N SER A 177 11.52 -3.72 -0.95
CA SER A 177 12.69 -3.71 -0.06
C SER A 177 13.88 -3.02 -0.73
N GLY A 178 13.79 -1.69 -0.84
CA GLY A 178 14.99 -0.91 -0.63
C GLY A 178 15.53 -1.22 0.76
N ARG A 179 16.86 -1.30 0.90
CA ARG A 179 17.51 -1.38 2.21
C ARG A 179 16.86 -0.34 3.13
N LYS A 180 16.43 -0.75 4.34
CA LYS A 180 15.92 0.20 5.35
C LYS A 180 16.83 1.43 5.35
N ALA A 181 16.24 2.62 5.26
CA ALA A 181 17.02 3.85 5.30
C ALA A 181 17.93 3.80 6.53
N ALA A 182 19.23 3.72 6.28
CA ALA A 182 20.21 3.66 7.36
C ALA A 182 20.10 4.97 8.14
N ILE A 183 20.03 4.88 9.46
CA ILE A 183 20.15 6.06 10.32
C ILE A 183 21.59 6.54 10.16
N PRO A 184 21.84 7.77 9.68
CA PRO A 184 23.19 8.28 9.55
C PRO A 184 23.89 8.36 10.90
N ASP A 185 25.16 7.97 10.96
CA ASP A 185 25.93 7.85 12.21
C ASP A 185 26.23 9.20 12.87
N THR A 186 26.07 10.31 12.14
CA THR A 186 26.34 11.66 12.63
C THR A 186 25.26 12.65 12.21
N PHE A 187 25.11 13.72 12.99
CA PHE A 187 24.19 14.82 12.68
C PHE A 187 24.49 15.46 11.31
N ASN A 188 25.78 15.66 10.97
CA ASN A 188 26.17 16.19 9.66
C ASN A 188 25.84 15.22 8.51
N ALA A 189 25.99 13.91 8.72
CA ALA A 189 25.57 12.92 7.73
C ALA A 189 24.04 12.91 7.54
N MET A 190 23.27 13.17 8.60
CA MET A 190 21.81 13.37 8.51
C MET A 190 21.47 14.60 7.66
N LEU A 191 22.10 15.75 7.92
CA LEU A 191 21.87 16.98 7.15
C LEU A 191 22.19 16.79 5.66
N ARG A 192 23.35 16.20 5.33
CA ARG A 192 23.74 15.88 3.94
C ARG A 192 22.74 14.95 3.25
N THR A 193 22.22 13.96 3.98
CA THR A 193 21.22 13.02 3.45
C THR A 193 19.92 13.73 3.12
N ILE A 194 19.47 14.65 3.99
CA ILE A 194 18.28 15.47 3.78
C ILE A 194 18.48 16.38 2.56
N GLU A 195 19.60 17.09 2.50
CA GLU A 195 19.97 17.99 1.40
C GLU A 195 19.98 17.26 0.06
N THR A 196 20.63 16.09 0.00
CA THR A 196 20.71 15.28 -1.24
C THR A 196 19.31 14.88 -1.73
N ARG A 197 18.41 14.51 -0.82
CA ARG A 197 17.03 14.11 -1.17
C ARG A 197 16.20 15.30 -1.65
N ALA A 198 16.32 16.44 -0.98
CA ALA A 198 15.64 17.67 -1.39
C ALA A 198 16.10 18.12 -2.78
N ASN A 199 17.42 18.13 -3.03
CA ASN A 199 18.00 18.46 -4.33
C ASN A 199 17.57 17.48 -5.43
N GLY A 200 17.47 16.19 -5.11
CA GLY A 200 17.01 15.19 -6.08
C GLY A 200 15.59 15.46 -6.60
N ILE A 201 14.67 15.85 -5.72
CA ILE A 201 13.30 16.22 -6.10
C ILE A 201 13.30 17.49 -6.93
N ALA A 202 14.02 18.53 -6.49
CA ALA A 202 14.07 19.81 -7.19
C ALA A 202 14.70 19.68 -8.60
N ASN A 203 15.79 18.92 -8.73
CA ASN A 203 16.45 18.67 -10.00
C ASN A 203 15.54 17.85 -10.94
N TYR A 204 14.86 16.81 -10.45
CA TYR A 204 13.96 16.04 -11.30
C TYR A 204 12.77 16.88 -11.80
N GLN A 205 12.22 17.76 -10.95
CA GLN A 205 11.17 18.68 -11.39
C GLN A 205 11.69 19.58 -12.52
N ARG A 206 12.80 20.27 -12.28
CA ARG A 206 13.37 21.23 -13.24
C ARG A 206 13.85 20.58 -14.53
N ASP A 207 14.61 19.48 -14.43
CA ASP A 207 15.37 18.91 -15.54
C ASP A 207 14.59 17.83 -16.31
N VAL A 208 13.45 17.37 -15.78
CA VAL A 208 12.65 16.29 -16.39
C VAL A 208 11.19 16.64 -16.50
N VAL A 209 10.56 17.11 -15.42
CA VAL A 209 9.11 17.36 -15.44
C VAL A 209 8.79 18.61 -16.24
N ASP A 210 9.41 19.74 -15.92
CA ASP A 210 9.13 21.03 -16.55
C ASP A 210 9.44 21.01 -18.06
N ASP A 211 10.47 20.26 -18.48
CA ASP A 211 10.90 20.20 -19.88
C ASP A 211 10.13 19.16 -20.74
N HIS A 212 9.49 18.15 -20.13
CA HIS A 212 8.96 17.00 -20.91
C HIS A 212 7.50 16.63 -20.61
N ILE A 213 6.90 17.10 -19.52
CA ILE A 213 5.57 16.60 -19.14
C ILE A 213 4.49 16.99 -20.15
N ASP A 214 4.56 18.19 -20.70
CA ASP A 214 3.58 18.67 -21.67
C ASP A 214 3.70 17.91 -23.01
N GLU A 215 4.92 17.65 -23.48
CA GLU A 215 5.14 16.84 -24.69
C GLU A 215 4.60 15.40 -24.53
N LEU A 216 4.74 14.82 -23.34
CA LEU A 216 4.22 13.49 -23.04
C LEU A 216 2.69 13.47 -22.94
N ILE A 217 2.08 14.56 -22.45
CA ILE A 217 0.63 14.73 -22.41
C ILE A 217 0.08 14.90 -23.84
N ASP A 218 0.71 15.72 -24.67
CA ASP A 218 0.29 15.98 -26.05
C ASP A 218 0.44 14.75 -26.94
N ALA A 219 1.44 13.90 -26.68
CA ALA A 219 1.64 12.64 -27.38
C ALA A 219 0.67 11.53 -26.95
N LEU A 220 -0.15 11.75 -25.91
CA LEU A 220 -1.08 10.74 -25.40
C LEU A 220 -2.32 10.64 -26.30
N SER A 221 -2.53 9.47 -26.91
CA SER A 221 -3.72 9.23 -27.72
C SER A 221 -5.01 9.29 -26.85
N PRO A 222 -6.14 9.81 -27.36
CA PRO A 222 -7.37 9.95 -26.57
C PRO A 222 -7.86 8.65 -25.93
N GLU A 223 -7.65 7.50 -26.58
CA GLU A 223 -8.02 6.18 -26.07
C GLU A 223 -7.20 5.74 -24.86
N ARG A 224 -6.05 6.38 -24.63
CA ARG A 224 -5.19 6.15 -23.47
C ARG A 224 -5.50 7.06 -22.30
N VAL A 225 -6.40 8.04 -22.45
CA VAL A 225 -6.89 8.84 -21.33
C VAL A 225 -7.96 8.04 -20.60
N THR A 226 -7.54 7.03 -19.85
CA THR A 226 -8.44 6.15 -19.12
C THR A 226 -8.64 6.62 -17.67
N PRO A 227 -9.73 6.22 -17.00
CA PRO A 227 -9.95 6.54 -15.59
C PRO A 227 -8.78 6.14 -14.68
N GLU A 228 -8.07 5.05 -14.99
CA GLU A 228 -6.93 4.57 -14.19
C GLU A 228 -5.74 5.53 -14.26
N ILE A 229 -5.51 6.17 -15.41
CA ILE A 229 -4.46 7.19 -15.54
C ILE A 229 -4.84 8.44 -14.74
N MET A 230 -6.12 8.83 -14.76
CA MET A 230 -6.61 9.94 -13.93
C MET A 230 -6.47 9.63 -12.44
N GLU A 231 -6.86 8.43 -11.99
CA GLU A 231 -6.65 7.96 -10.61
C GLU A 231 -5.17 7.93 -10.24
N ARG A 232 -4.29 7.56 -11.18
CA ARG A 232 -2.85 7.55 -10.95
C ARG A 232 -2.30 8.97 -10.79
N ILE A 233 -2.78 9.94 -11.57
CA ILE A 233 -2.42 11.35 -11.44
C ILE A 233 -2.89 11.87 -10.08
N ASP A 234 -4.14 11.62 -9.70
CA ASP A 234 -4.69 12.01 -8.40
C ASP A 234 -3.85 11.43 -7.25
N PHE A 235 -3.51 10.15 -7.32
CA PHE A 235 -2.66 9.50 -6.33
C PHE A 235 -1.27 10.15 -6.25
N VAL A 236 -0.64 10.49 -7.37
CA VAL A 236 0.66 11.18 -7.38
C VAL A 236 0.54 12.58 -6.77
N CYS A 237 -0.51 13.33 -7.10
CA CYS A 237 -0.81 14.63 -6.49
C CYS A 237 -0.97 14.53 -4.97
N GLU A 238 -1.66 13.49 -4.47
CA GLU A 238 -1.77 13.23 -3.03
C GLU A 238 -0.41 12.93 -2.38
N GLN A 239 0.46 12.15 -3.04
CA GLN A 239 1.82 11.89 -2.54
C GLN A 239 2.67 13.16 -2.51
N LEU A 240 2.54 14.05 -3.49
CA LEU A 240 3.24 15.33 -3.52
C LEU A 240 2.75 16.26 -2.40
N ALA A 241 1.45 16.28 -2.11
CA ALA A 241 0.92 17.02 -0.97
C ALA A 241 1.46 16.50 0.37
N LEU A 242 1.57 15.17 0.53
CA LEU A 242 2.18 14.57 1.71
C LEU A 242 3.68 14.91 1.82
N LEU A 243 4.39 14.92 0.69
CA LEU A 243 5.79 15.33 0.63
C LEU A 243 5.97 16.79 1.07
N GLN A 244 5.10 17.69 0.62
CA GLN A 244 5.09 19.09 1.05
C GLN A 244 4.90 19.22 2.57
N GLN A 245 3.91 18.52 3.14
CA GLN A 245 3.69 18.53 4.59
C GLN A 245 4.89 17.95 5.37
N THR A 246 5.50 16.89 4.84
CA THR A 246 6.68 16.27 5.43
C THR A 246 7.88 17.24 5.39
N ALA A 247 8.05 17.97 4.29
CA ALA A 247 9.08 18.99 4.14
C ALA A 247 8.90 20.13 5.17
N GLN A 248 7.68 20.63 5.35
CA GLN A 248 7.38 21.65 6.37
C GLN A 248 7.65 21.17 7.80
N THR A 249 7.31 19.91 8.09
CA THR A 249 7.59 19.30 9.39
C THR A 249 9.09 19.14 9.63
N LEU A 250 9.84 18.78 8.58
CA LEU A 250 11.29 18.65 8.61
C LEU A 250 11.95 20.01 8.82
N GLU A 251 11.52 21.04 8.09
CA GLU A 251 11.96 22.43 8.28
C GLU A 251 11.75 22.88 9.73
N SER A 252 10.55 22.70 10.28
CA SER A 252 10.25 23.03 11.67
C SER A 252 11.15 22.27 12.65
N THR A 253 11.50 21.02 12.34
CA THR A 253 12.39 20.20 13.17
C THR A 253 13.83 20.71 13.11
N LEU A 254 14.31 21.09 11.93
CA LEU A 254 15.64 21.66 11.73
C LEU A 254 15.76 23.06 12.37
N SER A 255 14.70 23.87 12.31
CA SER A 255 14.63 25.17 13.00
C SER A 255 14.74 25.02 14.51
N ARG A 256 13.98 24.09 15.12
CA ARG A 256 14.14 23.77 16.56
C ARG A 256 15.53 23.23 16.88
N ALA A 257 16.12 22.41 16.01
CA ALA A 257 17.47 21.92 16.21
C ALA A 257 18.50 23.08 16.18
N LYS A 258 18.33 24.03 15.25
CA LYS A 258 19.15 25.25 15.16
C LYS A 258 19.03 26.10 16.42
N GLU A 259 17.82 26.34 16.93
CA GLU A 259 17.59 27.07 18.19
C GLU A 259 18.29 26.39 19.38
N ARG A 260 18.15 25.06 19.52
CA ARG A 260 18.80 24.28 20.59
C ARG A 260 20.33 24.30 20.50
N LEU A 261 20.89 24.37 19.29
CA LEU A 261 22.33 24.51 19.10
C LEU A 261 22.80 25.94 19.40
N GLY A 262 22.00 26.95 19.05
CA GLY A 262 22.26 28.36 19.36
C GLY A 262 22.27 28.65 20.86
N THR A 263 21.35 28.09 21.64
CA THR A 263 21.35 28.25 23.11
C THR A 263 22.56 27.61 23.78
N ARG A 264 23.11 26.53 23.19
CA ARG A 264 24.36 25.89 23.65
C ARG A 264 25.60 26.71 23.29
N GLN A 265 25.60 27.40 22.16
CA GLN A 265 26.67 28.36 21.82
C GLN A 265 26.64 29.59 22.73
N GLY A 266 25.45 30.07 23.11
CA GLY A 266 25.29 31.23 24.02
C GLY A 266 25.59 30.91 25.49
N GLY A 267 25.33 29.68 25.95
CA GLY A 267 25.65 29.24 27.32
C GLY A 267 27.13 28.87 27.56
N GLY A 268 27.90 28.67 26.48
CA GLY A 268 29.32 28.28 26.54
C GLY A 268 30.29 29.41 26.90
N GLN A 269 29.85 30.67 26.97
CA GLN A 269 30.69 31.80 27.39
C GLN A 269 30.61 32.12 28.90
N ALA A 270 29.73 31.48 29.66
CA ALA A 270 29.59 31.72 31.11
C ALA A 270 30.22 30.64 32.01
N ALA A 271 30.85 29.61 31.45
CA ALA A 271 31.33 28.44 32.21
C ALA A 271 32.77 28.02 31.86
N LEU A 272 33.67 28.97 31.57
CA LEU A 272 35.09 28.71 31.38
C LEU A 272 35.95 29.57 32.32
N GLU A 273 35.68 29.48 33.62
CA GLU A 273 36.71 29.60 34.68
C GLU A 273 36.46 28.49 35.71
N GLY A 274 36.93 27.28 35.38
CA GLY A 274 36.94 26.11 36.25
C GLY A 274 37.72 24.99 35.55
N PRO A 275 38.69 24.34 36.22
CA PRO A 275 39.71 23.55 35.54
C PRO A 275 39.10 22.30 34.91
N ALA A 276 39.70 21.93 33.78
CA ALA A 276 39.29 20.86 32.90
C ALA A 276 39.08 19.51 33.60
N ASP A 277 37.89 18.96 33.44
CA ASP A 277 37.69 17.52 33.19
C ASP A 277 36.37 17.35 32.42
N PRO A 278 36.30 16.46 31.41
CA PRO A 278 35.37 15.36 31.62
C PRO A 278 35.87 14.02 31.07
N ALA A 279 36.15 13.14 32.02
CA ALA A 279 35.56 11.80 32.12
C ALA A 279 34.35 11.54 31.21
N VAL A 280 34.49 10.48 30.40
CA VAL A 280 33.51 9.43 30.09
C VAL A 280 32.04 9.78 30.40
N ILE A 281 31.26 10.05 29.35
CA ILE A 281 29.80 9.96 29.45
C ILE A 281 29.44 8.47 29.43
N ASP A 282 29.17 7.91 30.60
CA ASP A 282 28.43 6.66 30.78
C ASP A 282 27.04 6.83 30.14
N VAL A 283 26.83 6.14 29.02
CA VAL A 283 25.48 5.89 28.52
C VAL A 283 24.91 4.81 29.42
N GLU A 284 24.11 5.21 30.42
CA GLU A 284 23.32 4.30 31.22
C GLU A 284 22.29 3.62 30.31
N VAL A 285 22.70 2.45 29.80
CA VAL A 285 21.83 1.52 29.10
C VAL A 285 20.76 1.09 30.10
N ILE A 286 19.53 1.57 29.91
CA ILE A 286 18.34 1.05 30.60
C ILE A 286 18.12 -0.38 30.11
N SER A 287 18.87 -1.31 30.69
CA SER A 287 18.61 -2.73 30.67
C SER A 287 17.79 -3.06 31.91
N LYS A 288 16.50 -3.35 31.74
CA LYS A 288 15.73 -4.27 32.59
C LYS A 288 14.34 -4.51 32.02
N THR A 289 14.23 -5.55 31.21
CA THR A 289 13.09 -6.48 31.34
C THR A 289 13.67 -7.88 31.21
N THR A 290 13.93 -8.48 32.37
CA THR A 290 14.40 -9.85 32.55
C THR A 290 13.31 -10.80 32.04
N ILE A 291 13.54 -11.40 30.87
CA ILE A 291 12.76 -12.54 30.39
C ILE A 291 13.35 -13.78 31.09
N PRO A 292 12.56 -14.60 31.81
CA PRO A 292 13.08 -15.82 32.44
C PRO A 292 13.58 -16.78 31.37
N ALA A 293 14.80 -17.30 31.59
CA ALA A 293 15.47 -18.27 30.75
C ALA A 293 14.58 -19.51 30.51
N ARG A 294 14.18 -19.71 29.26
CA ARG A 294 13.49 -20.93 28.82
C ARG A 294 14.51 -22.07 28.82
N LYS A 295 14.30 -23.04 29.70
CA LYS A 295 15.01 -24.33 29.77
C LYS A 295 15.18 -24.92 28.36
N ALA A 296 16.41 -25.19 27.96
CA ALA A 296 16.72 -25.86 26.70
C ALA A 296 16.06 -27.25 26.66
N PRO A 297 15.42 -27.66 25.56
CA PRO A 297 14.96 -29.03 25.40
C PRO A 297 16.18 -29.95 25.29
N GLY A 298 16.27 -30.91 26.21
CA GLY A 298 17.32 -31.91 26.23
C GLY A 298 17.40 -32.68 24.91
N LYS A 299 18.63 -32.79 24.38
CA LYS A 299 19.01 -33.74 23.35
C LYS A 299 18.57 -35.13 23.78
N LYS A 300 17.54 -35.70 23.14
CA LYS A 300 17.27 -37.14 23.23
C LYS A 300 18.37 -37.89 22.47
N PRO A 301 18.98 -38.94 23.07
CA PRO A 301 19.97 -39.77 22.38
C PRO A 301 19.32 -40.48 21.20
N GLY A 302 20.04 -40.50 20.07
CA GLY A 302 19.57 -41.06 18.82
C GLY A 302 19.24 -42.55 18.93
N LYS A 303 18.07 -42.95 18.40
CA LYS A 303 17.76 -44.35 18.13
C LYS A 303 18.73 -44.87 17.07
N PRO A 304 19.39 -46.03 17.28
CA PRO A 304 20.18 -46.67 16.24
C PRO A 304 19.27 -47.10 15.09
N ARG A 305 19.67 -46.74 13.87
CA ARG A 305 19.06 -47.24 12.62
C ARG A 305 19.39 -48.72 12.47
N SER A 306 18.40 -49.58 12.61
CA SER A 306 18.45 -50.96 12.13
C SER A 306 18.36 -50.95 10.60
N PHE A 307 19.39 -51.45 9.94
CA PHE A 307 19.37 -51.76 8.50
C PHE A 307 18.62 -53.09 8.28
N PRO A 308 17.88 -53.23 7.17
CA PRO A 308 17.20 -54.46 6.82
C PRO A 308 18.22 -55.52 6.38
N ARG A 309 18.14 -56.72 6.97
CA ARG A 309 18.78 -57.90 6.39
C ARG A 309 17.94 -58.40 5.23
N HIS A 310 18.56 -58.49 4.06
CA HIS A 310 18.16 -59.35 2.96
C HIS A 310 18.49 -60.82 3.28
N GLY A 311 17.67 -61.72 2.72
CA GLY A 311 17.88 -63.17 2.62
C GLY A 311 16.81 -63.93 3.38
N SER A 312 16.07 -64.88 2.82
CA SER A 312 16.03 -65.50 1.48
C SER A 312 14.65 -66.14 1.32
#